data_AF-A0A4Q4CIZ5-F1
#
_entry.id   AF-A0A4Q4CIZ5-F1
#
_cell.length_a   1.000
_cell.length_b   1.000
_cell.length_c   1.000
_cell.angle_alpha   90.00
_cell.angle_beta   90.00
_cell.angle_gamma   90.00
#
_symmetry.space_group_name_H-M   'P 1'
#
loop_
_entity.id
_entity.type
_entity.pdbx_description
1 polymer ?
#
loop_
_entity_poly.entity_id
_entity_poly.type
_entity_poly.pdbx_seq_one_letter_code
_entity_poly.pdbx_strand_id
1 'polypeptide(L)' 'PREEKILRMRFGIGEKSEHTLEEVGQDFKVTRERIRQIEAKALTKLRHPARTKELKAFVDGGSLP' A
#
# COMPACT_ATOMS: atom_id res chain seq x y z
N PRO A 1 -3.80 7.01 -10.13
CA PRO A 1 -4.70 6.33 -11.11
C PRO A 1 -4.38 4.85 -11.42
N ARG A 2 -3.11 4.41 -11.55
CA ARG A 2 -2.76 2.96 -11.70
C ARG A 2 -2.06 2.38 -10.47
N GLU A 3 -1.01 3.06 -10.01
CA GLU A 3 -0.23 2.69 -8.82
C GLU A 3 -1.10 2.56 -7.56
N GLU A 4 -2.08 3.46 -7.41
CA GLU A 4 -3.05 3.42 -6.32
C GLU A 4 -3.94 2.18 -6.35
N LYS A 5 -4.38 1.74 -7.54
CA LYS A 5 -5.21 0.54 -7.68
C LYS A 5 -4.39 -0.73 -7.40
N ILE A 6 -3.14 -0.74 -7.87
CA ILE A 6 -2.15 -1.78 -7.54
C ILE A 6 -1.97 -1.89 -6.03
N LEU A 7 -1.74 -0.77 -5.33
CA LEU A 7 -1.59 -0.75 -3.87
C LEU A 7 -2.88 -1.17 -3.16
N ARG A 8 -4.05 -0.71 -3.63
CA ARG A 8 -5.34 -1.10 -3.04
C ARG A 8 -5.60 -2.59 -3.17
N MET A 9 -5.38 -3.19 -4.34
CA MET A 9 -5.52 -4.63 -4.52
C MET A 9 -4.47 -5.40 -3.72
N ARG A 10 -3.23 -4.88 -3.65
CA ARG A 10 -2.14 -5.52 -2.92
C ARG A 10 -2.37 -5.55 -1.41
N PHE A 11 -2.90 -4.47 -0.84
CA PHE A 11 -3.17 -4.34 0.60
C PHE A 11 -4.64 -4.63 0.97
N GLY A 12 -5.48 -5.05 0.02
CA GLY A 12 -6.91 -5.27 0.23
C GLY A 12 -7.70 -4.01 0.62
N ILE A 13 -7.18 -2.82 0.35
CA ILE A 13 -7.80 -1.54 0.75
C ILE A 13 -9.00 -1.27 -0.16
N GLY A 14 -10.21 -1.53 0.35
CA GLY A 14 -11.47 -1.36 -0.39
C GLY A 14 -11.81 -2.53 -1.32
N GLU A 15 -11.09 -3.64 -1.20
CA GLU A 15 -11.34 -4.91 -1.90
C GLU A 15 -11.73 -5.98 -0.88
N LYS A 16 -12.29 -7.09 -1.36
CA LYS A 16 -12.67 -8.21 -0.48
C LYS A 16 -11.46 -8.95 0.10
N SER A 17 -10.33 -8.92 -0.62
CA SER A 17 -9.12 -9.69 -0.30
C SER A 17 -7.87 -8.97 -0.78
N GLU A 18 -6.75 -9.18 -0.08
CA GLU A 18 -5.42 -8.85 -0.61
C GLU A 18 -5.04 -9.80 -1.76
N HIS A 19 -4.34 -9.27 -2.75
CA HIS A 19 -3.84 -10.02 -3.89
C HIS A 19 -2.31 -10.14 -3.86
N THR A 20 -1.78 -11.22 -4.41
CA THR A 20 -0.34 -11.45 -4.50
C THR A 20 0.33 -10.57 -5.57
N LEU A 21 1.65 -10.42 -5.48
CA LEU A 21 2.43 -9.68 -6.49
C LEU A 21 2.30 -10.29 -7.89
N GLU A 22 2.07 -11.60 -7.99
CA GLU A 22 1.80 -12.31 -9.25
C GLU A 22 0.45 -11.92 -9.83
N GLU A 23 -0.62 -12.05 -9.05
CA GLU A 23 -1.99 -11.77 -9.50
C GLU A 23 -2.12 -10.31 -9.93
N VAL A 24 -1.62 -9.38 -9.11
CA VAL A 24 -1.62 -7.95 -9.46
C VAL A 24 -0.72 -7.68 -10.66
N GLY A 25 0.41 -8.38 -10.79
CA GLY A 25 1.27 -8.27 -11.97
C GLY A 25 0.56 -8.71 -13.26
N GLN A 26 -0.17 -9.82 -13.18
CA GLN A 26 -0.91 -10.40 -14.29
C GLN A 26 -2.10 -9.52 -14.71
N ASP A 27 -2.88 -9.03 -13.76
CA ASP A 27 -4.04 -8.16 -14.00
C ASP A 27 -3.65 -6.81 -14.61
N PHE A 28 -2.54 -6.24 -14.16
CA PHE A 28 -2.06 -4.94 -14.65
C PHE A 28 -1.07 -5.06 -15.82
N LYS A 29 -0.74 -6.29 -16.25
CA LYS A 29 0.28 -6.59 -17.28
C LYS A 29 1.61 -5.91 -16.97
N VAL A 30 2.03 -5.97 -15.71
CA VAL A 30 3.29 -5.40 -15.23
C VAL A 30 4.14 -6.48 -14.60
N THR A 31 5.45 -6.27 -14.60
CA THR A 31 6.37 -7.20 -13.96
C THR A 31 6.25 -7.13 -12.44
N ARG A 32 6.57 -8.24 -11.76
CA ARG A 32 6.69 -8.29 -10.29
C ARG A 32 7.58 -7.17 -9.75
N GLU A 33 8.69 -6.89 -10.44
CA GLU A 33 9.61 -5.82 -10.05
C GLU A 33 8.95 -4.44 -10.11
N ARG A 34 8.06 -4.20 -11.08
CA ARG A 34 7.29 -2.94 -11.13
C ARG A 34 6.36 -2.80 -9.93
N ILE A 35 5.70 -3.87 -9.50
CA ILE A 35 4.86 -3.84 -8.29
C ILE A 35 5.71 -3.52 -7.05
N ARG A 36 6.86 -4.18 -6.92
CA ARG A 36 7.81 -3.94 -5.81
C ARG A 36 8.28 -2.47 -5.76
N GLN A 37 8.60 -1.87 -6.91
CA GLN A 37 8.97 -0.45 -6.97
C GLN A 37 7.83 0.46 -6.50
N ILE A 38 6.59 0.14 -6.87
CA ILE A 38 5.41 0.91 -6.45
C ILE A 38 5.20 0.80 -4.94
N GLU A 39 5.31 -0.39 -4.37
CA GLU A 39 5.27 -0.61 -2.91
C GLU A 39 6.36 0.21 -2.21
N ALA A 40 7.62 0.10 -2.63
CA ALA A 40 8.73 0.83 -2.02
C ALA A 40 8.51 2.35 -2.08
N LYS A 41 8.00 2.86 -3.21
CA LYS A 41 7.66 4.27 -3.38
C LYS A 41 6.50 4.69 -2.48
N ALA A 42 5.48 3.83 -2.30
CA ALA A 42 4.37 4.08 -1.41
C ALA A 42 4.82 4.10 0.05
N LEU A 43 5.56 3.09 0.50
CA LEU A 43 6.13 3.02 1.85
C LEU A 43 7.01 4.23 2.16
N THR A 44 7.83 4.66 1.19
CA THR A 44 8.66 5.87 1.33
C THR A 44 7.80 7.12 1.53
N LYS A 45 6.70 7.25 0.76
CA LYS A 45 5.75 8.36 0.92
C LYS A 45 5.00 8.31 2.26
N LEU A 46 4.67 7.12 2.75
CA LEU A 46 3.99 6.92 4.05
C LEU A 46 4.93 7.18 5.23
N ARG A 47 6.23 6.90 5.09
CA ARG A 47 7.28 7.21 6.08
C ARG A 47 7.60 8.71 6.19
N HIS A 48 7.14 9.53 5.25
CA HIS A 48 7.40 10.97 5.28
C HIS A 48 6.71 11.59 6.51
N PRO A 49 7.42 12.37 7.36
CA PRO A 49 6.93 12.82 8.66
C PRO A 49 5.58 13.57 8.60
N ALA A 50 5.33 14.29 7.50
CA ALA A 50 4.04 14.94 7.25
C ALA A 50 2.84 13.98 7.22
N ARG A 51 3.01 12.75 6.68
CA ARG A 51 1.95 11.72 6.63
C ARG A 51 2.05 10.72 7.77
N THR A 52 3.26 10.48 8.28
CA THR A 52 3.49 9.64 9.46
C THR A 52 2.75 10.19 10.67
N LYS A 53 2.57 11.51 10.82
CA LYS A 53 1.86 12.11 11.97
C LYS A 53 0.41 11.59 12.10
N GLU A 54 -0.30 11.45 10.98
CA GLU A 54 -1.67 10.91 10.96
C GLU A 54 -1.68 9.39 11.18
N LEU A 55 -0.69 8.68 10.64
CA LEU A 55 -0.55 7.23 10.78
C LEU A 55 -0.03 6.80 12.15
N LYS A 56 0.74 7.66 12.84
CA LYS A 56 1.30 7.40 14.18
C LYS A 56 0.19 7.16 15.20
N ALA A 57 -0.92 7.89 15.07
CA ALA A 57 -2.10 7.72 15.92
C ALA A 57 -2.70 6.30 15.82
N PHE A 58 -2.51 5.60 14.70
CA PHE A 58 -2.98 4.22 14.51
C PHE A 58 -1.93 3.17 14.92
N VAL A 59 -0.63 3.51 14.92
CA VAL A 59 0.47 2.59 15.29
C VAL A 59 0.77 2.61 16.79
N ASP A 60 0.63 3.76 17.46
CA ASP A 60 0.90 3.89 18.91
C ASP A 60 -0.21 3.32 19.80
N GLY A 61 -1.26 2.70 19.23
CA GLY A 61 -2.16 1.79 19.94
C GLY A 61 -2.89 2.34 21.18
N GLY A 62 -4.14 2.75 20.99
CA GLY A 62 -5.19 2.33 21.93
C GLY A 62 -5.13 2.83 23.38
N SER A 63 -4.72 4.08 23.62
CA SER A 63 -5.15 4.79 24.84
C SER A 63 -5.97 6.01 24.42
N LEU A 64 -7.26 5.78 24.18
CA LEU A 64 -8.25 6.83 24.37
C LEU A 64 -8.35 7.10 25.87
N PRO A 65 -8.38 8.36 26.33
CA PRO A 65 -8.81 8.65 27.70
C PRO A 65 -10.28 8.25 27.93
#